data_AF-A0A6N4QEJ8-F1
#
_entry.id   AF-A0A6N4QEJ8-F1
#
_cell.length_a   1.000
_cell.length_b   1.000
_cell.length_c   1.000
_cell.angle_alpha   90.00
_cell.angle_beta   90.00
_cell.angle_gamma   90.00
#
_symmetry.space_group_name_H-M   'P 1'
#
loop_
_entity.id
_entity.type
_entity.pdbx_description
1 polymer ?
#
loop_
_entity_poly.entity_id
_entity_poly.type
_entity_poly.pdbx_seq_one_letter_code
_entity_poly.pdbx_strand_id
1 'polypeptide(L)' 'MKPLKPIRILLFLSLFFVGCGTISRGCAKYFGYDEVCVDGVKYIQFTSGASVKYNPDGTIATCR' A
#
# COMPACT_ATOMS: atom_id res chain seq x y z
N MET A 1 29.04 17.93 22.16
CA MET A 1 28.22 17.38 21.05
C MET A 1 28.62 18.10 19.77
N LYS A 2 29.04 17.39 18.72
CA LYS A 2 29.52 18.02 17.47
C LYS A 2 28.33 18.43 16.59
N PRO A 3 28.32 19.62 15.97
CA PRO A 3 27.20 20.05 15.14
C PRO A 3 27.09 19.16 13.90
N LEU A 4 25.91 18.54 13.72
CA LEU A 4 25.58 17.75 12.54
C LEU A 4 25.52 18.67 11.32
N LYS A 5 26.38 18.42 10.33
CA LYS A 5 26.38 19.16 9.06
C LYS A 5 25.02 18.99 8.35
N PRO A 6 24.47 20.07 7.75
CA PRO A 6 23.14 20.05 7.11
C PRO A 6 23.02 18.99 6.01
N ILE A 7 24.14 18.64 5.36
CA ILE A 7 24.19 17.60 4.33
C ILE A 7 23.81 16.21 4.85
N ARG A 8 24.06 15.92 6.14
CA ARG A 8 23.67 14.65 6.76
C ARG A 8 22.17 14.59 7.01
N ILE A 9 21.57 15.72 7.39
CA ILE A 9 20.12 15.84 7.59
C ILE A 9 19.40 15.65 6.25
N LEU A 10 19.91 16.30 5.20
CA LEU A 10 19.35 16.19 3.85
C LEU A 10 19.40 14.75 3.31
N LEU A 11 20.51 14.04 3.56
CA LEU A 11 20.67 12.64 3.16
C LEU A 11 19.64 11.75 3.88
N PHE A 12 19.47 11.91 5.20
CA PHE A 12 18.48 11.14 5.96
C PHE A 12 17.05 11.40 5.50
N LEU A 13 16.72 12.64 5.10
CA LEU A 13 15.38 12.99 4.64
C LEU A 13 15.03 12.35 3.29
N SER A 14 16.02 12.14 2.42
CA SER A 14 15.82 11.50 1.11
C SER A 14 15.42 10.03 1.20
N LEU A 15 15.81 9.30 2.27
CA LEU A 15 15.40 7.91 2.47
C LEU A 15 13.90 7.75 2.73
N PHE A 16 13.23 8.77 3.29
CA PHE A 16 11.79 8.71 3.54
C PHE A 16 10.96 8.82 2.26
N PHE A 17 11.48 9.46 1.20
CA PHE A 17 10.76 9.61 -0.06
C PHE A 17 10.73 8.33 -0.91
N VAL A 18 11.63 7.37 -0.69
CA VAL A 18 11.66 6.10 -1.43
C VAL A 18 10.61 5.08 -0.92
N GLY A 19 9.89 5.41 0.17
CA GLY A 19 8.88 4.53 0.79
C GLY A 19 7.45 4.67 0.24
N CYS A 20 7.16 5.67 -0.58
CA CYS A 20 5.81 5.91 -1.09
C CYS A 20 5.50 4.95 -2.26
N GLY A 21 5.07 3.73 -1.95
CA GLY A 21 4.63 2.74 -2.95
C GLY A 21 5.16 1.31 -2.74
N THR A 22 6.23 1.15 -1.97
CA THR A 22 6.73 -0.18 -1.56
C THR A 22 5.93 -0.76 -0.39
N ILE A 23 5.31 0.10 0.42
CA ILE A 23 4.51 -0.28 1.59
C ILE A 23 3.24 -1.04 1.18
N SER A 24 2.52 -0.59 0.14
CA SER A 24 1.31 -1.26 -0.34
C SER A 24 1.59 -2.67 -0.87
N ARG A 25 2.70 -2.88 -1.59
CA ARG A 25 3.14 -4.23 -2.00
C ARG A 25 3.66 -5.08 -0.85
N GLY A 26 4.31 -4.47 0.15
CA GLY A 26 4.83 -5.13 1.34
C GLY A 26 3.72 -5.63 2.26
N CYS A 27 2.66 -4.85 2.47
CA CYS A 27 1.49 -5.24 3.24
C CYS A 27 0.73 -6.38 2.57
N ALA A 28 0.52 -6.35 1.25
CA ALA A 28 -0.09 -7.46 0.51
C ALA A 28 0.69 -8.78 0.64
N LYS A 29 2.03 -8.72 0.76
CA LYS A 29 2.87 -9.91 0.97
C LYS A 29 2.72 -10.52 2.37
N TYR A 30 2.38 -9.72 3.38
CA TYR A 30 2.28 -10.19 4.78
C TYR A 30 0.86 -10.64 5.16
N PHE A 31 -0.18 -10.00 4.59
CA PHE A 31 -1.59 -10.30 4.89
C PHE A 31 -2.27 -11.23 3.87
N GLY A 32 -1.56 -11.61 2.79
CA GLY A 32 -2.04 -12.54 1.77
C GLY A 32 -2.84 -11.88 0.65
N TYR A 33 -3.53 -10.78 0.95
CA TYR A 33 -4.17 -9.91 -0.02
C TYR A 33 -4.34 -8.49 0.55
N ASP A 34 -4.57 -7.52 -0.32
CA ASP A 34 -4.93 -6.15 0.02
C ASP A 34 -6.32 -5.82 -0.56
N GLU A 35 -7.09 -4.94 0.09
CA GLU A 35 -8.39 -4.49 -0.41
C GLU A 35 -8.27 -3.11 -1.03
N VAL A 36 -8.52 -3.01 -2.33
CA VAL A 36 -8.40 -1.77 -3.10
C VAL A 36 -9.77 -1.34 -3.59
N CYS A 37 -10.08 -0.04 -3.45
CA CYS A 37 -11.27 0.53 -4.03
C CYS A 37 -10.97 1.12 -5.41
N VAL A 38 -11.70 0.69 -6.45
CA VAL A 38 -11.61 1.25 -7.81
C VAL A 38 -13.02 1.42 -8.35
N ASP A 39 -13.36 2.65 -8.77
CA ASP A 39 -14.66 2.99 -9.36
C ASP A 39 -15.88 2.53 -8.53
N GLY A 40 -15.76 2.63 -7.20
CA GLY A 40 -16.81 2.23 -6.26
C GLY A 40 -16.92 0.72 -6.03
N VAL A 41 -16.10 -0.10 -6.70
CA VAL A 41 -16.03 -1.55 -6.52
C VAL A 41 -14.82 -1.91 -5.69
N LYS A 42 -15.01 -2.86 -4.77
CA LYS A 42 -13.94 -3.36 -3.92
C LYS A 42 -13.25 -4.55 -4.59
N TYR A 43 -11.95 -4.42 -4.80
CA TYR A 43 -11.07 -5.43 -5.36
C TYR A 43 -10.18 -6.02 -4.26
N ILE A 44 -9.87 -7.31 -4.42
CA ILE A 44 -8.88 -8.03 -3.64
C ILE A 44 -7.63 -8.15 -4.51
N GLN A 45 -6.55 -7.49 -4.09
CA GLN A 45 -5.25 -7.49 -4.75
C GLN A 45 -4.35 -8.53 -4.07
N PHE A 46 -4.01 -9.58 -4.78
CA PHE A 46 -3.00 -10.56 -4.39
C PHE A 46 -1.61 -10.11 -4.88
N THR A 47 -0.57 -10.82 -4.43
CA THR A 47 0.81 -10.58 -4.89
C THR A 47 1.01 -10.77 -6.40
N SER A 48 0.17 -11.60 -7.06
CA SER A 48 0.26 -11.94 -8.48
C SER A 48 -1.03 -11.70 -9.30
N GLY A 49 -1.97 -10.89 -8.82
CA GLY A 49 -3.21 -10.61 -9.56
C GLY A 49 -4.28 -9.93 -8.73
N ALA A 50 -5.43 -9.63 -9.32
CA ALA A 50 -6.56 -9.03 -8.63
C ALA A 50 -7.87 -9.75 -8.99
N SER A 51 -8.82 -9.75 -8.05
CA SER A 51 -10.19 -10.23 -8.26
C SER A 51 -11.18 -9.28 -7.62
N VAL A 52 -12.41 -9.23 -8.14
CA VAL A 52 -13.51 -8.51 -7.50
C VAL A 52 -13.87 -9.20 -6.18
N LYS A 53 -14.16 -8.43 -5.13
CA LYS A 53 -14.68 -8.96 -3.88
C LYS A 53 -16.18 -9.18 -4.00
N TYR A 54 -16.63 -10.37 -3.61
CA TYR A 54 -18.05 -10.70 -3.52
C TYR A 54 -18.51 -10.68 -2.06
N ASN A 55 -19.75 -10.28 -1.85
CA ASN A 55 -20.49 -10.46 -0.60
C ASN A 55 -20.95 -11.92 -0.47
N PRO A 56 -21.32 -12.39 0.73
CA PRO A 56 -21.80 -13.75 0.92
C PRO A 56 -23.05 -14.12 0.12
N ASP A 57 -23.83 -13.12 -0.30
CA ASP A 57 -25.02 -13.26 -1.15
C ASP A 57 -24.68 -13.35 -2.66
N GLY A 58 -23.40 -13.29 -3.02
CA GLY A 58 -22.92 -13.33 -4.40
C GLY A 58 -22.94 -11.97 -5.12
N THR A 59 -23.34 -10.89 -4.46
CA THR A 59 -23.27 -9.54 -5.04
C THR A 59 -21.85 -8.98 -4.99
N ILE A 60 -21.54 -8.01 -5.85
CA ILE A 60 -20.24 -7.32 -5.84
C ILE A 60 -20.17 -6.40 -4.62
N ALA A 61 -19.09 -6.52 -3.83
CA ALA A 61 -18.85 -5.63 -2.72
C ALA A 61 -18.42 -4.24 -3.24
N THR A 62 -19.09 -3.21 -2.73
CA THR A 62 -18.79 -1.82 -3.07
C THR A 62 -17.96 -1.12 -1.99
N CYS A 63 -17.35 -0.02 -2.36
CA CYS A 63 -16.69 0.88 -1.42
C CYS A 63 -17.75 1.73 -0.72
N ARG A 64 -17.67 1.83 0.61
CA ARG A 64 -18.48 2.77 1.38
C ARG A 64 -17.86 4.16 1.33
#